data_AF-A0A536HMN1-F1
#
_entry.id   AF-A0A536HMN1-F1
#
_cell.length_a   1.000
_cell.length_b   1.000
_cell.length_c   1.000
_cell.angle_alpha   90.00
_cell.angle_beta   90.00
_cell.angle_gamma   90.00
#
_symmetry.space_group_name_H-M   'P 1'
#
loop_
_entity.id
_entity.type
_entity.pdbx_description
1 polymer ?
#
loop_
_entity_poly.entity_id
_entity_poly.type
_entity_poly.pdbx_seq_one_letter_code
_entity_poly.pdbx_strand_id
1 'polypeptide(L)'
;MTEPTGAPAPAPLLIGVRFSLAGEIGEIFADAKAVEAAGADSLWIDAADGAPYVVLAALAAVTWRVRLVARGAPSDAVGRETCAKLARGRLVIAEETTERWTESPFPASRVAWDELRIASTAAAITGVVLPNDPRLIDLLRNPDIIEARDDLKLSFG
;
A
#
# COMPACT_ATOMS: atom_id res chain seq x y z
N MET A 1 -31.93 -22.34 -21.25
CA MET A 1 -31.69 -20.89 -21.11
C MET A 1 -30.84 -20.74 -19.86
N THR A 2 -29.53 -20.81 -20.04
CA THR A 2 -28.54 -20.84 -18.96
C THR A 2 -27.93 -19.44 -18.90
N GLU A 3 -28.20 -18.71 -17.82
CA GLU A 3 -27.52 -17.44 -17.54
C GLU A 3 -26.00 -17.67 -17.51
N PRO A 4 -25.19 -16.85 -18.20
CA PRO A 4 -23.76 -16.86 -17.96
C PRO A 4 -23.54 -16.30 -16.55
N THR A 5 -23.13 -17.16 -15.61
CA THR A 5 -22.54 -16.74 -14.34
C THR A 5 -21.38 -15.82 -14.66
N GLY A 6 -21.60 -14.51 -14.54
CA GLY A 6 -20.54 -13.51 -14.67
C GLY A 6 -19.44 -13.87 -13.69
N ALA A 7 -18.24 -14.14 -14.19
CA ALA A 7 -17.07 -14.32 -13.35
C ALA A 7 -16.98 -13.11 -12.39
N PRO A 8 -16.70 -13.32 -11.09
CA PRO A 8 -16.53 -12.20 -10.17
C PRO A 8 -15.47 -11.27 -10.77
N ALA A 9 -15.77 -9.97 -10.79
CA ALA A 9 -14.79 -8.97 -11.20
C ALA A 9 -13.49 -9.22 -10.44
N PRO A 10 -12.32 -9.17 -11.10
CA PRO A 10 -11.05 -9.43 -10.43
C PRO A 10 -10.96 -8.52 -9.21
N ALA A 11 -10.62 -9.12 -8.06
CA ALA A 11 -10.47 -8.35 -6.83
C ALA A 11 -9.45 -7.22 -7.08
N PRO A 12 -9.72 -5.99 -6.61
CA PRO A 12 -8.82 -4.89 -6.82
C PRO A 12 -7.45 -5.21 -6.20
N LEU A 13 -6.39 -4.98 -6.97
CA LEU A 13 -5.01 -5.15 -6.52
C LEU A 13 -4.76 -4.27 -5.28
N LEU A 14 -4.35 -4.87 -4.16
CA LEU A 14 -4.10 -4.12 -2.93
C LEU A 14 -2.82 -3.31 -3.03
N ILE A 15 -2.83 -2.09 -2.50
CA ILE A 15 -1.67 -1.20 -2.54
C ILE A 15 -1.09 -1.02 -1.14
N GLY A 16 0.11 -1.54 -0.94
CA GLY A 16 0.92 -1.34 0.24
C GLY A 16 1.95 -0.24 0.02
N VAL A 17 2.29 0.49 1.09
CA VAL A 17 3.29 1.56 1.04
C VAL A 17 4.40 1.28 2.03
N ARG A 18 5.63 1.15 1.53
CA ARG A 18 6.83 0.95 2.34
C ARG A 18 7.43 2.27 2.76
N PHE A 19 7.58 2.46 4.06
CA PHE A 19 8.27 3.61 4.63
C PHE A 19 9.71 3.25 4.91
N SER A 20 10.62 4.13 4.49
CA SER A 20 12.03 4.04 4.85
C SER A 20 12.30 4.89 6.08
N LEU A 21 13.10 4.36 7.01
CA LEU A 21 13.55 5.07 8.20
C LEU A 21 14.93 5.75 8.02
N ALA A 22 15.53 5.62 6.84
CA ALA A 22 16.83 6.21 6.53
C ALA A 22 16.77 7.73 6.25
N GLY A 23 15.57 8.28 6.02
CA GLY A 23 15.32 9.69 5.71
C GLY A 23 14.90 10.54 6.91
N GLU A 24 14.23 11.67 6.62
CA GLU A 24 13.70 12.56 7.67
C GLU A 24 12.49 11.94 8.38
N ILE A 25 12.75 11.34 9.54
CA ILE A 25 11.72 10.68 10.38
C ILE A 25 10.61 11.65 10.82
N GLY A 26 10.89 12.96 10.86
CA GLY A 26 9.92 13.98 11.29
C GLY A 26 8.63 14.03 10.46
N GLU A 27 8.70 13.66 9.17
CA GLU A 27 7.56 13.74 8.25
C GLU A 27 6.75 12.44 8.19
N ILE A 28 7.27 11.33 8.74
CA ILE A 28 6.70 9.99 8.61
C ILE A 28 5.23 9.91 9.07
N PHE A 29 4.88 10.65 10.12
CA PHE A 29 3.52 10.63 10.67
C PHE A 29 2.54 11.43 9.84
N ALA A 30 3.00 12.49 9.18
CA ALA A 30 2.18 13.28 8.26
C ALA A 30 1.90 12.46 6.99
N ASP A 31 2.95 11.85 6.44
CA ASP A 31 2.86 10.99 5.27
C ASP A 31 1.97 9.77 5.53
N ALA A 32 2.13 9.08 6.66
CA ALA A 32 1.30 7.94 7.01
C ALA A 32 -0.20 8.29 7.04
N LYS A 33 -0.56 9.46 7.58
CA LYS A 33 -1.94 9.96 7.55
C LYS A 33 -2.41 10.28 6.14
N ALA A 34 -1.56 10.92 5.34
CA ALA A 34 -1.89 11.30 3.97
C ALA A 34 -2.11 10.08 3.07
N VAL A 35 -1.24 9.07 3.20
CA VAL A 35 -1.31 7.79 2.50
C VAL A 35 -2.52 6.96 2.94
N GLU A 36 -2.82 6.90 4.24
CA GLU A 36 -4.05 6.28 4.74
C GLU A 36 -5.30 6.99 4.17
N ALA A 37 -5.33 8.32 4.20
CA ALA A 37 -6.44 9.11 3.67
C ALA A 37 -6.60 8.96 2.14
N ALA A 38 -5.49 8.69 1.43
CA ALA A 38 -5.51 8.43 0.00
C ALA A 38 -5.99 7.02 -0.35
N GLY A 39 -6.12 6.10 0.62
CA GLY A 39 -6.71 4.79 0.42
C GLY A 39 -5.71 3.63 0.30
N ALA A 40 -4.47 3.80 0.78
CA ALA A 40 -3.57 2.66 0.91
C ALA A 40 -4.17 1.55 1.79
N ASP A 41 -3.94 0.30 1.41
CA ASP A 41 -4.37 -0.87 2.17
C ASP A 41 -3.49 -1.08 3.41
N SER A 42 -2.17 -0.96 3.23
CA SER A 42 -1.17 -1.32 4.23
C SER A 42 0.03 -0.37 4.25
N LEU A 43 0.58 -0.11 5.45
CA LEU A 43 1.88 0.54 5.65
C LEU A 43 2.90 -0.53 6.07
N TRP A 44 4.04 -0.56 5.40
CA TRP A 44 5.08 -1.58 5.56
C TRP A 44 6.34 -0.98 6.18
N ILE A 45 6.86 -1.64 7.20
CA ILE A 45 8.17 -1.35 7.79
C ILE A 45 9.03 -2.60 7.76
N ASP A 46 10.18 -2.49 7.14
CA ASP A 46 11.15 -3.57 7.02
C ASP A 46 12.11 -3.55 8.21
N ALA A 47 12.42 -4.72 8.76
CA ALA A 47 13.40 -4.87 9.83
C ALA A 47 14.83 -4.47 9.40
N ALA A 48 15.11 -4.45 8.10
CA ALA A 48 16.36 -3.93 7.55
C ALA A 48 16.52 -2.41 7.82
N ASP A 49 15.42 -1.68 7.93
CA ASP A 49 15.41 -0.23 8.14
C ASP A 49 15.40 0.16 9.63
N GLY A 50 15.17 -0.77 10.56
CA GLY A 50 15.16 -0.48 12.00
C GLY A 50 14.30 -1.42 12.83
N ALA A 51 13.63 -0.89 13.86
CA ALA A 51 12.76 -1.65 14.76
C ALA A 51 11.29 -1.57 14.31
N PRO A 52 10.78 -2.51 13.50
CA PRO A 52 9.49 -2.37 12.82
C PRO A 52 8.32 -2.25 13.80
N TYR A 53 8.30 -3.03 14.89
CA TYR A 53 7.23 -2.96 15.87
C TYR A 53 7.15 -1.62 16.62
N VAL A 54 8.28 -0.96 16.85
CA VAL A 54 8.31 0.36 17.49
C VAL A 54 7.71 1.40 16.56
N VAL A 55 8.12 1.39 15.30
CA VAL A 55 7.60 2.33 14.30
C VAL A 55 6.13 2.08 14.02
N LEU A 56 5.72 0.82 13.80
CA LEU A 56 4.32 0.47 13.57
C LEU A 56 3.45 0.81 14.78
N ALA A 57 3.94 0.65 16.01
CA ALA A 57 3.25 1.11 17.21
C ALA A 57 3.03 2.63 17.21
N ALA A 58 4.01 3.42 16.77
CA ALA A 58 3.86 4.86 16.62
C ALA A 58 2.88 5.22 15.48
N LEU A 59 2.98 4.54 14.33
CA LEU A 59 2.04 4.71 13.22
C LEU A 59 0.61 4.33 13.63
N ALA A 60 0.44 3.33 14.49
CA ALA A 60 -0.86 2.93 15.02
C ALA A 60 -1.54 4.03 15.85
N ALA A 61 -0.77 4.93 16.46
CA ALA A 61 -1.30 6.06 17.23
C ALA A 61 -1.84 7.18 16.33
N VAL A 62 -1.40 7.25 15.07
CA VAL A 62 -1.75 8.32 14.12
C VAL A 62 -2.64 7.86 12.96
N THR A 63 -2.84 6.55 12.80
CA THR A 63 -3.67 5.92 11.77
C THR A 63 -4.78 5.07 12.39
N TRP A 64 -5.86 4.82 11.64
CA TRP A 64 -7.09 4.24 12.18
C TRP A 64 -7.59 3.00 11.45
N ARG A 65 -7.29 2.87 10.16
CA ARG A 65 -7.89 1.89 9.25
C ARG A 65 -6.83 1.06 8.54
N VAL A 66 -5.72 1.68 8.15
CA VAL A 66 -4.67 1.03 7.36
C VAL A 66 -4.04 -0.14 8.13
N ARG A 67 -3.77 -1.24 7.43
CA ARG A 67 -3.03 -2.38 7.97
C ARG A 67 -1.59 -1.96 8.25
N LEU A 68 -0.99 -2.52 9.29
CA LEU A 68 0.34 -2.20 9.75
C LEU A 68 1.19 -3.47 9.61
N VAL A 69 2.05 -3.50 8.60
CA VAL A 69 2.76 -4.71 8.18
C VAL A 69 4.22 -4.63 8.61
N ALA A 70 4.63 -5.58 9.44
CA ALA A 70 6.04 -5.79 9.78
C ALA A 70 6.62 -6.85 8.84
N ARG A 71 7.75 -6.56 8.20
CA ARG A 71 8.48 -7.52 7.34
C ARG A 71 9.87 -7.78 7.91
N GLY A 72 10.26 -9.06 7.94
CA GLY A 72 11.54 -9.52 8.48
C GLY A 72 11.71 -9.28 9.98
N ALA A 73 10.62 -8.95 10.68
CA ALA A 73 10.67 -8.58 12.08
C ALA A 73 11.05 -9.79 12.94
N PRO A 74 11.98 -9.64 13.91
CA PRO A 74 12.31 -10.72 14.82
C PRO A 74 11.07 -11.09 15.64
N SER A 75 10.95 -12.37 16.01
CA SER A 75 9.83 -12.87 16.83
C SER A 75 9.88 -12.42 18.31
N ASP A 76 10.37 -11.22 18.59
CA ASP A 76 10.32 -10.61 19.92
C ASP A 76 8.87 -10.54 20.40
N ALA A 77 8.58 -11.22 21.50
CA ALA A 77 7.24 -11.32 22.04
C ALA A 77 6.74 -9.97 22.60
N VAL A 78 7.61 -9.17 23.23
CA VAL A 78 7.16 -7.97 23.98
C VAL A 78 6.86 -6.81 23.04
N GLY A 79 7.77 -6.52 22.10
CA GLY A 79 7.56 -5.48 21.09
C GLY A 79 6.36 -5.78 20.21
N ARG A 80 6.22 -7.04 19.77
CA ARG A 80 5.08 -7.50 18.96
C ARG A 80 3.76 -7.38 19.72
N GLU A 81 3.69 -7.83 20.97
CA GLU A 81 2.46 -7.76 21.76
C GLU A 81 2.02 -6.31 22.00
N THR A 82 2.95 -5.42 22.34
CA THR A 82 2.67 -4.00 22.54
C THR A 82 2.16 -3.36 21.24
N CYS A 83 2.85 -3.62 20.12
CA CYS A 83 2.42 -3.15 18.81
C CYS A 83 1.03 -3.69 18.44
N ALA A 84 0.74 -4.97 18.68
CA ALA A 84 -0.55 -5.58 18.38
C ALA A 84 -1.70 -4.89 19.14
N LYS A 85 -1.50 -4.60 20.44
CA LYS A 85 -2.46 -3.86 21.27
C LYS A 85 -2.75 -2.46 20.72
N LEU A 86 -1.71 -1.71 20.36
CA LEU A 86 -1.84 -0.36 19.79
C LEU A 86 -2.45 -0.36 18.39
N ALA A 87 -2.11 -1.35 17.57
CA ALA A 87 -2.65 -1.54 16.22
C ALA A 87 -4.13 -1.96 16.24
N ARG A 88 -4.66 -2.45 17.37
CA ARG A 88 -6.08 -2.82 17.55
C ARG A 88 -6.57 -3.80 16.47
N GLY A 89 -5.78 -4.85 16.21
CA GLY A 89 -6.10 -5.89 15.21
C GLY A 89 -5.62 -5.59 13.79
N ARG A 90 -4.91 -4.47 13.55
CA ARG A 90 -4.36 -4.10 12.24
C ARG A 90 -2.92 -4.58 11.99
N LEU A 91 -2.24 -5.10 13.01
CA LEU A 91 -0.87 -5.60 12.88
C LEU A 91 -0.87 -6.90 12.06
N VAL A 92 -0.01 -6.96 11.05
CA VAL A 92 0.22 -8.12 10.20
C VAL A 92 1.72 -8.39 10.14
N ILE A 93 2.11 -9.65 10.17
CA ILE A 93 3.49 -10.06 9.92
C ILE A 93 3.54 -10.60 8.48
N ALA A 94 4.38 -10.01 7.63
CA ALA A 94 4.42 -10.32 6.20
C ALA A 94 4.72 -11.81 5.93
N GLU A 95 5.55 -12.43 6.76
CA GLU A 95 5.94 -13.82 6.65
C GLU A 95 4.88 -14.81 7.17
N GLU A 96 3.89 -14.32 7.93
CA GLU A 96 2.80 -15.14 8.50
C GLU A 96 1.52 -15.08 7.65
N THR A 97 1.46 -14.19 6.65
CA THR A 97 0.29 -14.08 5.75
C THR A 97 0.38 -15.04 4.56
N THR A 98 -0.79 -15.47 4.07
CA THR A 98 -0.92 -16.25 2.83
C THR A 98 -1.02 -15.36 1.58
N GLU A 99 -1.12 -14.05 1.76
CA GLU A 99 -1.20 -13.07 0.68
C GLU A 99 0.12 -12.98 -0.09
N ARG A 100 0.04 -12.89 -1.41
CA ARG A 100 1.24 -12.75 -2.26
C ARG A 100 1.45 -11.29 -2.56
N TRP A 101 2.52 -10.73 -2.01
CA TRP A 101 2.90 -9.34 -2.22
C TRP A 101 4.18 -9.28 -3.05
N THR A 102 4.25 -8.33 -3.99
CA THR A 102 5.48 -8.02 -4.72
C THR A 102 5.89 -6.59 -4.46
N GLU A 103 7.19 -6.36 -4.34
CA GLU A 103 7.73 -5.00 -4.28
C GLU A 103 7.96 -4.49 -5.70
N SER A 104 7.69 -3.20 -5.90
CA SER A 104 7.94 -2.51 -7.16
C SER A 104 8.50 -1.12 -6.89
N PRO A 105 9.42 -0.62 -7.74
CA PRO A 105 9.72 0.80 -7.73
C PRO A 105 8.47 1.64 -8.04
N PHE A 106 8.52 2.93 -7.72
CA PHE A 106 7.44 3.85 -8.07
C PHE A 106 7.25 3.88 -9.60
N PRO A 107 6.04 3.64 -10.13
CA PRO A 107 5.81 3.64 -11.57
C PRO A 107 6.19 4.99 -12.20
N ALA A 108 7.00 4.96 -13.25
CA ALA A 108 7.45 6.18 -13.92
C ALA A 108 6.32 6.92 -14.66
N SER A 109 5.24 6.21 -15.00
CA SER A 109 4.09 6.72 -15.74
C SER A 109 2.82 5.93 -15.42
N ARG A 110 1.67 6.41 -15.89
CA ARG A 110 0.37 5.70 -15.75
C ARG A 110 0.31 4.46 -16.63
N VAL A 111 0.95 4.49 -17.79
CA VAL A 111 1.12 3.29 -18.64
C VAL A 111 1.91 2.22 -17.88
N ALA A 112 3.02 2.59 -17.24
CA ALA A 112 3.81 1.66 -16.42
C ALA A 112 3.01 1.15 -15.20
N TRP A 113 2.12 1.97 -14.65
CA TRP A 113 1.19 1.56 -13.59
C TRP A 113 0.21 0.49 -14.08
N ASP A 114 -0.42 0.70 -15.24
CA ASP A 114 -1.37 -0.26 -15.81
C ASP A 114 -0.70 -1.58 -16.19
N GLU A 115 0.49 -1.52 -16.79
CA GLU A 115 1.29 -2.70 -17.10
C GLU A 115 1.62 -3.50 -15.82
N LEU A 116 2.03 -2.82 -14.75
CA LEU A 116 2.28 -3.45 -13.45
C LEU A 116 1.01 -4.12 -12.90
N ARG A 117 -0.16 -3.47 -12.99
CA ARG A 117 -1.43 -4.04 -12.52
C ARG A 117 -1.82 -5.28 -13.31
N ILE A 118 -1.72 -5.22 -14.64
CA ILE A 118 -2.02 -6.34 -15.53
C ILE A 118 -1.08 -7.51 -15.24
N ALA A 119 0.23 -7.26 -15.15
CA ALA A 119 1.22 -8.28 -14.85
C ALA A 119 1.00 -8.91 -13.46
N SER A 120 0.71 -8.09 -12.44
CA SER A 120 0.43 -8.56 -11.08
C SER A 120 -0.84 -9.43 -11.03
N THR A 121 -1.89 -9.02 -11.74
CA THR A 121 -3.13 -9.78 -11.84
C THR A 121 -2.90 -11.12 -12.54
N ALA A 122 -2.16 -11.11 -13.66
CA ALA A 122 -1.81 -12.32 -14.41
C ALA A 122 -0.96 -13.30 -13.59
N ALA A 123 -0.12 -12.78 -12.68
CA ALA A 123 0.69 -13.58 -11.76
C ALA A 123 -0.05 -14.00 -10.47
N ALA A 124 -1.34 -13.69 -10.34
CA ALA A 124 -2.15 -13.93 -9.15
C ALA A 124 -1.51 -13.35 -7.86
N ILE A 125 -0.92 -12.16 -7.99
CA ILE A 125 -0.41 -11.37 -6.88
C ILE A 125 -1.57 -10.67 -6.19
N THR A 126 -1.60 -10.71 -4.85
CA THR A 126 -2.64 -10.09 -4.02
C THR A 126 -2.46 -8.56 -3.97
N GLY A 127 -1.22 -8.10 -3.90
CA GLY A 127 -0.94 -6.68 -3.84
C GLY A 127 0.50 -6.29 -4.20
N VAL A 128 0.68 -5.00 -4.46
CA VAL A 128 1.98 -4.39 -4.75
C VAL A 128 2.39 -3.48 -3.61
N VAL A 129 3.66 -3.52 -3.24
CA VAL A 129 4.26 -2.62 -2.26
C VAL A 129 5.12 -1.60 -3.00
N LEU A 130 4.78 -0.32 -2.83
CA LEU A 130 5.48 0.82 -3.43
C LEU A 130 6.24 1.59 -2.35
N PRO A 131 7.39 2.22 -2.66
CA PRO A 131 8.04 3.12 -1.72
C PRO A 131 7.16 4.35 -1.43
N ASN A 132 7.24 4.87 -0.20
CA ASN A 132 6.62 6.14 0.17
C ASN A 132 7.25 7.28 -0.65
N ASP A 133 6.53 7.75 -1.67
CA ASP A 133 6.91 8.83 -2.58
C ASP A 133 5.78 9.86 -2.57
N PRO A 134 6.06 11.19 -2.53
CA PRO A 134 5.01 12.22 -2.51
C PRO A 134 4.00 12.10 -3.67
N ARG A 135 4.44 11.57 -4.83
CA ARG A 135 3.59 11.36 -6.02
C ARG A 135 2.57 10.22 -5.84
N LEU A 136 2.72 9.42 -4.78
CA LEU A 136 1.87 8.27 -4.50
C LEU A 136 0.44 8.68 -4.09
N ILE A 137 0.27 9.82 -3.42
CA ILE A 137 -1.05 10.30 -3.01
C ILE A 137 -1.96 10.50 -4.23
N ASP A 138 -1.43 11.06 -5.31
CA ASP A 138 -2.19 11.28 -6.55
C ASP A 138 -2.56 9.96 -7.23
N LEU A 139 -1.68 8.96 -7.17
CA LEU A 139 -1.93 7.63 -7.71
C LEU A 139 -2.97 6.86 -6.88
N LEU A 140 -2.89 6.93 -5.56
CA LEU A 140 -3.81 6.26 -4.64
C LEU A 140 -5.23 6.86 -4.67
N ARG A 141 -5.36 8.17 -4.84
CA ARG A 141 -6.69 8.82 -4.94
C ARG A 141 -7.45 8.41 -6.19
N ASN A 142 -6.74 8.11 -7.28
CA ASN A 142 -7.31 7.85 -8.60
C ASN A 142 -6.67 6.59 -9.22
N PRO A 143 -6.79 5.40 -8.60
CA PRO A 143 -6.06 4.21 -9.01
C PRO A 143 -6.54 3.65 -10.36
N ASP A 144 -7.75 4.03 -10.77
CA ASP A 144 -8.46 3.55 -11.97
C ASP A 144 -8.74 4.64 -13.02
N ILE A 145 -8.31 5.90 -12.78
CA ILE A 145 -8.49 6.95 -13.78
C ILE A 145 -7.42 6.78 -14.87
N ILE A 146 -7.87 6.22 -15.99
CA ILE A 146 -7.18 6.31 -17.28
C ILE A 146 -7.27 7.78 -17.70
N GLU A 147 -6.15 8.46 -17.94
CA GLU A 147 -6.17 9.75 -18.66
C GLU A 147 -6.58 9.51 -20.12
N ALA A 148 -7.84 9.21 -20.35
CA ALA A 148 -8.49 9.49 -21.62
C ALA A 148 -9.08 10.91 -21.52
N ARG A 149 -8.21 11.92 -21.32
CA ARG A 149 -8.56 13.32 -21.58
C ARG A 149 -8.03 13.72 -22.95
N ASP A 150 -8.60 13.10 -23.97
CA ASP A 150 -8.45 13.51 -25.37
C ASP A 150 -9.50 14.56 -25.80
N ASP A 151 -10.25 15.11 -24.84
CA ASP A 151 -11.41 15.99 -25.08
C ASP A 151 -11.18 17.47 -24.75
N LEU A 152 -9.93 17.92 -24.54
CA LEU A 152 -9.62 19.36 -24.55
C LEU A 152 -9.56 19.91 -25.99
N LYS A 153 -10.68 19.83 -26.72
CA LYS A 153 -10.91 20.73 -27.85
C LYS A 153 -11.26 22.10 -27.28
N LEU A 154 -10.23 22.93 -27.17
CA LEU A 154 -10.36 24.38 -27.15
C LEU A 154 -11.28 24.81 -28.31
N SER A 155 -12.54 25.08 -28.00
CA SER A 155 -13.41 25.85 -28.90
C SER A 155 -13.04 27.32 -28.70
N PHE A 156 -12.13 27.82 -29.52
CA PHE A 156 -12.05 29.25 -29.75
C PHE A 156 -13.24 29.65 -30.62
N GLY A 157 -14.16 30.41 -30.02
CA GLY A 157 -15.12 31.23 -30.76
C GLY A 157 -14.50 32.57 -31.11
#